data_AF-A0A2E7UFG1-F1
#
_entry.id   AF-A0A2E7UFG1-F1
#
_cell.length_a   1.000
_cell.length_b   1.000
_cell.length_c   1.000
_cell.angle_alpha   90.00
_cell.angle_beta   90.00
_cell.angle_gamma   90.00
#
_symmetry.space_group_name_H-M   'P 1'
#
loop_
_entity.id
_entity.type
_entity.pdbx_description
1 polymer ?
#
loop_
_entity_poly.entity_id
_entity_poly.type
_entity_poly.pdbx_seq_one_letter_code
_entity_poly.pdbx_strand_id
1 'polypeptide(L)' 'MFRITLILLPIVATTLMGMAVIAVLSMDMQAGWQPIAIASAAGLVLAIPISWLVARQIVAKTGVGG' A
#
# COMPACT_ATOMS: atom_id res chain seq x y z
N MET A 1 -6.30 -17.87 4.12
CA MET A 1 -6.54 -16.45 3.80
C MET A 1 -5.53 -15.53 4.49
N PHE A 2 -5.40 -15.54 5.83
CA PHE A 2 -4.39 -14.73 6.56
C PHE A 2 -2.95 -14.90 6.06
N ARG A 3 -2.53 -16.13 5.75
CA ARG A 3 -1.17 -16.41 5.23
C ARG A 3 -0.88 -15.68 3.91
N ILE A 4 -1.85 -15.63 3.01
CA ILE A 4 -1.72 -14.96 1.69
C ILE A 4 -1.76 -13.43 1.87
N THR A 5 -2.67 -12.94 2.72
CA THR A 5 -2.74 -11.51 3.08
C THR A 5 -1.43 -11.03 3.71
N LEU A 6 -0.83 -11.80 4.63
CA LEU A 6 0.44 -11.46 5.28
C LEU A 6 1.62 -11.42 4.32
N ILE A 7 1.66 -12.29 3.31
CA ILE A 7 2.70 -12.27 2.27
C ILE A 7 2.51 -11.09 1.31
N LEU A 8 1.26 -10.73 0.99
CA LEU A 8 0.96 -9.59 0.12
C LEU A 8 1.11 -8.24 0.83
N LEU A 9 0.90 -8.19 2.14
CA LEU A 9 0.99 -6.97 2.95
C LEU A 9 2.30 -6.19 2.71
N PRO A 10 3.52 -6.77 2.81
CA PRO A 10 4.76 -6.02 2.58
C PRO A 10 4.90 -5.52 1.14
N ILE A 11 4.43 -6.28 0.15
CA ILE A 11 4.47 -5.87 -1.26
C ILE A 11 3.51 -4.69 -1.49
N VAL A 12 2.28 -4.79 -1.01
CA VAL A 12 1.27 -3.72 -1.13
C VAL A 12 1.69 -2.50 -0.32
N ALA A 13 2.23 -2.68 0.88
CA ALA A 13 2.70 -1.57 1.72
C ALA A 13 3.86 -0.81 1.09
N THR A 14 4.89 -1.50 0.60
CA THR A 14 6.05 -0.84 -0.02
C THR A 14 5.67 -0.14 -1.33
N THR A 15 4.80 -0.75 -2.14
CA THR A 15 4.32 -0.13 -3.39
C THR A 15 3.47 1.11 -3.13
N LEU A 16 2.52 1.08 -2.18
CA LEU A 16 1.73 2.26 -1.81
C LEU A 16 2.56 3.37 -1.18
N MET A 17 3.49 3.00 -0.31
CA MET A 17 4.44 3.95 0.29
C MET A 17 5.29 4.62 -0.79
N GLY A 18 5.80 3.85 -1.76
CA GLY A 18 6.54 4.38 -2.90
C GLY A 18 5.70 5.31 -3.78
N MET A 19 4.46 4.94 -4.11
CA MET A 19 3.55 5.80 -4.88
C MET A 19 3.24 7.11 -4.15
N ALA A 20 3.02 7.07 -2.83
CA ALA A 20 2.77 8.27 -2.04
C ALA A 20 3.97 9.22 -2.03
N VAL A 21 5.19 8.68 -1.93
CA VAL A 21 6.43 9.46 -2.05
C VAL A 21 6.55 10.09 -3.43
N ILE A 22 6.32 9.31 -4.51
CA ILE A 22 6.36 9.84 -5.89
C ILE A 22 5.32 10.93 -6.10
N ALA A 23 4.11 10.79 -5.53
CA ALA A 23 3.06 11.80 -5.62
C ALA A 23 3.49 13.13 -4.98
N VAL A 24 4.11 13.11 -3.79
CA VAL A 24 4.62 14.32 -3.12
C VAL A 24 5.76 14.97 -3.91
N LEU A 25 6.69 14.17 -4.42
CA LEU A 25 7.78 14.69 -5.26
C LEU A 25 7.25 15.29 -6.57
N SER A 26 6.21 14.69 -7.15
CA SER A 26 5.57 15.19 -8.39
C SER A 26 4.78 16.49 -8.17
N MET A 27 4.29 16.73 -6.95
CA MET A 27 3.61 17.97 -6.58
C MET A 27 4.57 19.11 -6.25
N ASP A 28 5.89 18.92 -6.43
CA ASP A 28 6.92 19.93 -6.15
C ASP A 28 6.82 20.48 -4.72
N MET A 29 6.38 19.63 -3.77
CA MET A 29 6.34 19.94 -2.35
C MET A 29 7.78 19.92 -1.81
N GLN A 30 8.53 20.98 -2.11
CA GLN A 30 9.92 21.22 -1.75
C GLN A 30 10.19 21.36 -0.23
N ALA A 31 9.28 20.90 0.63
CA ALA A 31 9.33 21.12 2.06
C ALA A 31 10.21 20.11 2.82
N GLY A 32 11.41 19.79 2.34
CA GLY A 32 12.39 18.98 3.10
C GLY A 32 11.96 17.53 3.40
N TRP A 33 12.55 16.91 4.42
CA TRP A 33 12.37 15.47 4.73
C TRP A 33 11.02 15.13 5.39
N GLN A 34 10.37 16.12 6.02
CA GLN A 34 9.11 15.96 6.75
C GLN A 34 7.89 15.57 5.88
N PRO A 35 7.59 16.21 4.72
CA PRO A 35 6.45 15.86 3.86
C PRO A 35 6.59 14.45 3.27
N ILE A 36 7.82 14.02 2.95
CA ILE A 36 8.09 12.66 2.48
C ILE A 36 7.77 11.64 3.58
N ALA A 37 8.19 11.92 4.82
CA ALA A 37 7.88 11.07 5.97
C ALA A 37 6.36 10.97 6.21
N ILE A 38 5.64 12.10 6.16
CA ILE A 38 4.18 12.14 6.37
C ILE A 38 3.45 11.41 5.24
N ALA A 39 3.85 11.60 3.98
CA ALA A 39 3.21 10.95 2.85
C ALA A 39 3.47 9.44 2.81
N SER A 40 4.69 9.03 3.17
CA SER A 40 5.02 7.61 3.29
C SER A 40 4.24 6.95 4.44
N ALA A 41 4.06 7.65 5.57
CA ALA A 41 3.21 7.20 6.66
C ALA A 41 1.73 7.12 6.25
N ALA A 42 1.23 8.11 5.51
CA ALA A 42 -0.13 8.08 4.97
C ALA A 42 -0.33 6.91 3.99
N GLY A 43 0.63 6.65 3.10
CA GLY A 43 0.65 5.50 2.21
C GLY A 43 0.64 4.17 2.96
N LEU A 44 1.34 4.09 4.09
CA LEU A 44 1.36 2.91 4.96
C LEU A 44 0.02 2.70 5.68
N VAL A 45 -0.60 3.77 6.19
CA VAL A 45 -1.94 3.70 6.80
C VAL A 45 -2.98 3.26 5.78
N LEU A 46 -2.92 3.78 4.54
CA LEU A 46 -3.79 3.36 3.44
C LEU A 46 -3.50 1.95 2.94
N ALA A 47 -2.27 1.46 3.08
CA ALA A 47 -1.92 0.09 2.69
C ALA A 47 -2.63 -0.98 3.52
N ILE A 48 -3.00 -0.69 4.77
CA ILE A 48 -3.72 -1.63 5.65
C ILE A 48 -5.11 -1.99 5.07
N PRO A 49 -6.03 -1.05 4.79
CA PRO A 49 -7.31 -1.37 4.18
C PRO A 49 -7.18 -1.86 2.73
N ILE A 50 -6.22 -1.33 1.96
CA ILE A 50 -6.02 -1.72 0.55
C ILE A 50 -5.53 -3.17 0.45
N SER A 51 -4.62 -3.60 1.33
CA SER A 51 -4.16 -4.99 1.40
C SER A 51 -5.32 -5.97 1.63
N TRP A 52 -6.30 -5.61 2.48
CA TRP A 52 -7.47 -6.46 2.71
C TRP A 52 -8.41 -6.55 1.50
N LEU A 53 -8.62 -5.43 0.79
CA LEU A 53 -9.39 -5.40 -0.46
C LEU A 53 -8.72 -6.22 -1.56
N VAL A 54 -7.41 -6.07 -1.74
CA VAL A 54 -6.63 -6.82 -2.74
C VAL A 54 -6.64 -8.31 -2.42
N ALA A 55 -6.46 -8.69 -1.14
CA ALA A 55 -6.55 -10.09 -0.72
C ALA A 55 -7.94 -10.70 -1.00
N ARG A 56 -9.04 -9.97 -0.75
CA ARG A 56 -10.40 -10.42 -1.11
C ARG A 56 -10.55 -10.62 -2.61
N GLN A 57 -10.02 -9.71 -3.43
CA GLN A 57 -10.12 -9.82 -4.89
C GLN A 57 -9.30 -10.99 -5.44
N ILE A 58 -8.10 -11.24 -4.90
CA ILE A 58 -7.27 -12.38 -5.31
C ILE A 58 -7.96 -13.69 -4.94
N VAL A 59 -8.50 -13.82 -3.73
CA VAL A 59 -9.25 -15.02 -3.32
C VAL A 59 -10.50 -15.21 -4.19
N ALA A 60 -11.22 -14.12 -4.50
CA ALA A 60 -12.40 -14.18 -5.36
C ALA A 60 -12.07 -14.57 -6.82
N LYS A 61 -10.89 -14.18 -7.34
CA LYS A 61 -10.49 -14.46 -8.72
C LYS A 61 -9.70 -15.76 -8.91
N THR A 62 -9.14 -16.33 -7.84
CA THR A 62 -8.31 -17.55 -7.95
C THR A 62 -8.99 -18.84 -7.47
N GLY A 63 -10.25 -18.83 -7.04
CA GLY A 63 -11.03 -20.05 -6.88
C GLY A 63 -10.48 -21.11 -5.92
N VAL A 64 -9.55 -20.76 -5.00
CA VAL A 64 -9.08 -21.70 -3.96
C VAL A 64 -10.09 -21.76 -2.79
N GLY A 65 -11.35 -21.97 -3.15
CA GLY A 65 -12.52 -21.96 -2.29
C GLY A 65 -13.84 -22.04 -3.06
N GLY A 66 -13.87 -22.84 -4.13
CA GLY A 66 -15.06 -23.17 -4.92
C GLY A 66 -14.69 -24.18 -5.99
#